data_AF-A0A9E6JSP7-F1
#
_entry.id   AF-A0A9E6JSP7-F1
#
_cell.length_a   1.000
_cell.length_b   1.000
_cell.length_c   1.000
_cell.angle_alpha   90.00
_cell.angle_beta   90.00
_cell.angle_gamma   90.00
#
_symmetry.space_group_name_H-M   'P 1'
#
loop_
_entity.id
_entity.type
_entity.pdbx_description
1 polymer ?
#
loop_
_entity_poly.entity_id
_entity_poly.type
_entity_poly.pdbx_seq_one_letter_code
_entity_poly.pdbx_strand_id
1 'polypeptide(L)'
;MKFLNKLAGRYSIIYKFFLFLLSVTLIVLQFPKEGKFKYEFQKNKPWMHEDLIAPFDLAILKSDKMLADEKAVAFENLKPYFVLNSKVKEQKLKLFKDEFFNKWTLKYGEKNQNLRKSNYQTAISILDTIYSKGVIQLNDNLENKQNDYIINVVNGNISEEKELSDIFTIQTADDYIVANLNIKRVTDKDLMLPLLENAIAQNIFYDDNITKKYKLNILNEISLTYGMVQEGERIISKGELVTADKYQVIESLKKEYETQLGASSKYYKILI
;
A
#
# COMPACT_ATOMS: atom_id res chain seq x y z
N MET A 1 -32.25 -39.63 50.50
CA MET A 1 -33.68 -39.65 50.11
C MET A 1 -34.61 -38.71 50.90
N LYS A 2 -34.32 -38.28 52.13
CA LYS A 2 -35.21 -37.34 52.88
C LYS A 2 -35.24 -35.89 52.35
N PHE A 3 -34.23 -35.46 51.58
CA PHE A 3 -34.15 -34.11 51.02
C PHE A 3 -35.05 -33.93 49.77
N LEU A 4 -35.13 -34.97 48.93
CA LEU A 4 -35.93 -34.99 47.70
C LEU A 4 -37.44 -34.96 47.99
N ASN A 5 -37.91 -35.68 49.01
CA ASN A 5 -39.31 -35.64 49.43
C ASN A 5 -39.72 -34.31 50.10
N LYS A 6 -38.78 -33.55 50.68
CA LYS A 6 -39.05 -32.21 51.23
C LYS A 6 -39.16 -31.14 50.13
N LEU A 7 -38.47 -31.34 49.01
CA LEU A 7 -38.63 -30.54 47.79
C LEU A 7 -39.99 -30.79 47.13
N ALA A 8 -40.45 -32.05 47.12
CA ALA A 8 -41.69 -32.46 46.46
C ALA A 8 -42.96 -31.80 47.07
N GLY A 9 -42.98 -31.49 48.37
CA GLY A 9 -44.09 -30.77 49.00
C GLY A 9 -44.14 -29.27 48.70
N ARG A 10 -43.11 -28.71 48.05
CA ARG A 10 -42.98 -27.27 47.76
C ARG A 10 -42.84 -26.96 46.26
N TYR A 11 -43.21 -27.91 45.38
CA TYR A 11 -43.16 -27.75 43.92
C TYR A 11 -43.82 -26.45 43.43
N SER A 12 -44.95 -26.05 44.00
CA SER A 12 -45.63 -24.79 43.65
C SER A 12 -44.74 -23.56 43.89
N ILE A 13 -43.98 -23.54 44.99
CA ILE A 13 -43.08 -22.44 45.35
C ILE A 13 -41.84 -22.45 44.45
N ILE A 14 -41.28 -23.63 44.17
CA ILE A 14 -40.10 -23.79 43.29
C ILE A 14 -40.44 -23.38 41.86
N TYR A 15 -41.61 -23.80 41.36
CA TYR A 15 -42.10 -23.44 40.03
C TYR A 15 -42.36 -21.94 39.89
N LYS A 16 -42.98 -21.31 40.89
CA LYS A 16 -43.18 -19.85 40.92
C LYS A 16 -41.85 -19.09 40.96
N PHE A 17 -40.87 -19.58 41.74
CA PHE A 17 -39.53 -18.98 41.79
C PHE A 17 -38.79 -19.11 40.46
N PHE A 18 -38.89 -20.26 39.80
CA PHE A 18 -38.32 -20.46 38.47
C PHE A 18 -38.98 -19.57 37.43
N LEU A 19 -40.31 -19.48 37.41
CA LEU A 19 -41.06 -18.57 36.54
C LEU A 19 -40.68 -17.11 36.78
N PHE A 20 -40.50 -16.71 38.04
CA PHE A 20 -40.04 -15.36 38.38
C PHE A 20 -38.62 -15.11 37.84
N LEU A 21 -37.68 -16.03 38.08
CA LEU A 21 -36.30 -15.92 37.59
C LEU A 21 -36.24 -15.88 36.05
N LEU A 22 -37.02 -16.73 35.38
CA LEU A 22 -37.15 -16.76 33.93
C LEU A 22 -37.72 -15.44 33.39
N SER A 23 -38.77 -14.92 34.03
CA SER A 23 -39.40 -13.65 33.64
C SER A 23 -38.44 -12.48 33.80
N VAL A 24 -37.72 -12.40 34.93
CA VAL A 24 -36.69 -11.38 35.16
C VAL A 24 -35.58 -11.49 34.11
N THR A 25 -35.13 -12.70 33.80
CA THR A 25 -34.10 -12.94 32.78
C THR A 25 -34.57 -12.49 31.39
N LEU A 26 -35.81 -12.81 31.01
CA LEU A 26 -36.41 -12.37 29.74
C LEU A 26 -36.54 -10.85 29.66
N ILE A 27 -36.97 -10.19 30.74
CA ILE A 27 -37.07 -8.73 30.81
C ILE A 27 -35.69 -8.10 30.63
N VAL A 28 -34.68 -8.57 31.37
CA VAL A 28 -33.30 -8.05 31.29
C VAL A 28 -32.66 -8.27 29.91
N LEU A 29 -33.01 -9.36 29.22
CA LEU A 29 -32.53 -9.62 27.85
C LEU A 29 -33.19 -8.71 26.81
N GLN A 30 -34.41 -8.23 27.05
CA GLN A 30 -35.13 -7.32 26.16
C GLN A 30 -34.66 -5.86 26.27
N PHE A 31 -34.01 -5.46 27.37
CA PHE A 31 -33.50 -4.09 27.51
C PHE A 31 -32.35 -3.84 26.51
N PRO A 32 -32.43 -2.78 25.68
CA PRO A 32 -31.36 -2.45 24.74
C PRO A 32 -30.09 -2.10 25.53
N LYS A 33 -29.03 -2.88 25.32
CA LYS A 33 -27.76 -2.79 26.05
C LYS A 33 -26.79 -1.75 25.47
N GLU A 34 -27.23 -0.97 24.50
CA GLU A 34 -26.42 0.02 23.78
C GLU A 34 -26.95 1.42 24.11
N GLY A 35 -26.10 2.24 24.70
CA GLY A 35 -26.42 3.65 24.92
C GLY A 35 -26.34 4.38 23.58
N LYS A 36 -27.47 4.89 23.11
CA LYS A 36 -27.56 5.68 21.88
C LYS A 36 -27.24 7.13 22.17
N PHE A 37 -26.64 7.81 21.20
CA PHE A 37 -26.50 9.26 21.28
C PHE A 37 -27.88 9.93 21.36
N LYS A 38 -28.04 10.82 22.34
CA LYS A 38 -29.34 11.37 22.75
C LYS A 38 -30.01 12.26 21.69
N TYR A 39 -29.22 12.88 20.81
CA TYR A 39 -29.69 13.92 19.91
C TYR A 39 -29.76 13.44 18.46
N GLU A 40 -30.88 13.74 17.81
CA GLU A 40 -30.99 13.64 16.36
C GLU A 40 -30.58 14.96 15.70
N PHE A 41 -29.84 14.88 14.61
CA PHE A 41 -29.32 16.04 13.91
C PHE A 41 -29.20 15.77 12.41
N GLN A 42 -29.27 16.83 11.62
CA GLN A 42 -29.16 16.74 10.17
C GLN A 42 -28.32 17.90 9.65
N LYS A 43 -27.47 17.62 8.66
CA LYS A 43 -26.67 18.64 7.99
C LYS A 43 -27.57 19.70 7.35
N ASN A 44 -27.16 20.97 7.44
CA ASN A 44 -27.87 22.13 6.92
C ASN A 44 -29.25 22.38 7.54
N LYS A 45 -29.52 21.85 8.74
CA LYS A 45 -30.71 22.19 9.54
C LYS A 45 -30.32 22.87 10.85
N PRO A 46 -31.21 23.68 11.45
CA PRO A 46 -30.98 24.23 12.79
C PRO A 46 -30.90 23.12 13.85
N TRP A 47 -30.04 23.33 14.84
CA TRP A 47 -29.94 22.48 16.03
C TRP A 47 -31.14 22.74 16.95
N MET A 48 -31.99 21.73 17.12
CA MET A 48 -33.26 21.86 17.84
C MET A 48 -33.15 21.57 19.34
N HIS A 49 -31.98 21.15 19.82
CA HIS A 49 -31.75 20.75 21.20
C HIS A 49 -31.02 21.84 21.99
N GLU A 50 -30.85 21.63 23.29
CA GLU A 50 -30.03 22.51 24.14
C GLU A 50 -28.56 22.53 23.68
N ASP A 51 -27.82 23.55 24.12
CA ASP A 51 -26.41 23.73 23.78
C ASP A 51 -25.62 22.44 24.03
N LEU A 52 -24.91 21.99 23.01
CA LEU A 52 -24.09 20.80 23.07
C LEU A 52 -22.67 21.19 23.44
N ILE A 53 -22.23 20.72 24.59
CA ILE A 53 -20.88 20.93 25.13
C ILE A 53 -20.16 19.58 25.13
N ALA A 54 -18.89 19.57 24.74
CA ALA A 54 -18.06 18.38 24.73
C ALA A 54 -17.87 17.83 26.16
N PRO A 55 -18.27 16.59 26.45
CA PRO A 55 -18.13 16.00 27.79
C PRO A 55 -16.74 15.43 28.08
N PHE A 56 -15.86 15.38 27.08
CA PHE A 56 -14.47 14.90 27.15
C PHE A 56 -13.72 15.40 25.91
N ASP A 57 -12.39 15.26 25.91
CA ASP A 57 -11.55 15.54 24.74
C ASP A 57 -11.89 14.59 23.58
N LEU A 58 -12.28 15.17 22.44
CA LEU A 58 -12.82 14.44 21.30
C LEU A 58 -11.97 14.69 20.05
N ALA A 59 -11.41 13.61 19.48
CA ALA A 59 -10.80 13.70 18.16
C ALA A 59 -11.88 13.74 17.05
N ILE A 60 -11.76 14.69 16.13
CA ILE A 60 -12.71 14.84 15.02
C ILE A 60 -12.33 13.86 13.92
N LEU A 61 -13.16 12.84 13.73
CA LEU A 61 -12.99 11.84 12.68
C LEU A 61 -13.21 12.47 11.31
N LYS A 62 -12.44 12.04 10.31
CA LYS A 62 -12.72 12.36 8.91
C LYS A 62 -13.97 11.61 8.45
N SER A 63 -14.70 12.21 7.50
CA SER A 63 -15.80 11.52 6.83
C SER A 63 -15.27 10.44 5.89
N ASP A 64 -16.10 9.43 5.56
CA ASP A 64 -15.73 8.38 4.61
C ASP A 64 -15.37 8.96 3.24
N LYS A 65 -16.05 10.05 2.84
CA LYS A 65 -15.73 10.77 1.59
C LYS A 65 -14.34 11.39 1.66
N MET A 66 -14.00 12.12 2.73
CA MET A 66 -12.67 12.70 2.91
C MET A 66 -11.58 11.63 2.88
N LEU A 67 -11.79 10.51 3.57
CA LEU A 67 -10.86 9.39 3.53
C LEU A 67 -10.74 8.76 2.15
N ALA A 68 -11.85 8.64 1.41
CA ALA A 68 -11.83 8.11 0.04
C ALA A 68 -11.09 9.05 -0.92
N ASP A 69 -11.33 10.36 -0.81
CA ASP A 69 -10.67 11.39 -1.62
C ASP A 69 -9.16 11.42 -1.32
N GLU A 70 -8.75 11.39 -0.03
CA GLU A 70 -7.34 11.31 0.35
C GLU A 70 -6.67 10.02 -0.14
N LYS A 71 -7.35 8.88 -0.06
CA LYS A 71 -6.85 7.61 -0.61
C LYS A 71 -6.68 7.65 -2.12
N ALA A 72 -7.62 8.28 -2.83
CA ALA A 72 -7.54 8.42 -4.29
C ALA A 72 -6.31 9.24 -4.69
N VAL A 73 -6.12 10.41 -4.06
CA VAL A 73 -4.93 11.26 -4.27
C VAL A 73 -3.64 10.53 -3.92
N ALA A 74 -3.62 9.75 -2.84
CA ALA A 74 -2.46 8.96 -2.45
C ALA A 74 -2.12 7.87 -3.48
N PHE A 75 -3.12 7.28 -4.13
CA PHE A 75 -2.93 6.26 -5.17
C PHE A 75 -2.55 6.86 -6.53
N GLU A 76 -3.02 8.05 -6.89
CA GLU A 76 -2.62 8.73 -8.13
C GLU A 76 -1.11 8.99 -8.17
N ASN A 77 -0.51 9.29 -7.02
CA ASN A 77 0.92 9.55 -6.87
C ASN A 77 1.74 8.27 -6.61
N LEU A 78 1.12 7.09 -6.61
CA LEU A 78 1.82 5.84 -6.31
C LEU A 78 2.71 5.43 -7.48
N LYS A 79 4.00 5.49 -7.26
CA LYS A 79 5.03 5.01 -8.20
C LYS A 79 5.28 3.52 -7.98
N PRO A 80 5.20 2.66 -9.01
CA PRO A 80 5.41 1.22 -8.87
C PRO A 80 6.87 0.91 -8.50
N TYR A 81 7.08 -0.22 -7.82
CA TYR A 81 8.40 -0.70 -7.43
C TYR A 81 8.90 -1.81 -8.36
N PHE A 82 10.15 -1.68 -8.76
CA PHE A 82 10.89 -2.66 -9.53
C PHE A 82 12.17 -3.03 -8.78
N VAL A 83 12.65 -4.25 -8.99
CA VAL A 83 13.86 -4.78 -8.36
C VAL A 83 14.91 -5.05 -9.43
N LEU A 84 16.11 -4.55 -9.19
CA LEU A 84 17.29 -4.82 -10.00
C LEU A 84 17.90 -6.16 -9.60
N ASN A 85 18.06 -7.07 -10.56
CA ASN A 85 18.77 -8.32 -10.41
C ASN A 85 20.19 -8.21 -10.97
N SER A 86 21.16 -7.97 -10.09
CA SER A 86 22.57 -7.82 -10.46
C SER A 86 23.18 -9.09 -11.07
N LYS A 87 22.65 -10.26 -10.75
CA LYS A 87 23.14 -11.55 -11.26
C LYS A 87 22.96 -11.68 -12.78
N VAL A 88 21.94 -11.05 -13.35
CA VAL A 88 21.71 -11.08 -14.80
C VAL A 88 22.89 -10.47 -15.55
N LYS A 89 23.37 -9.29 -15.09
CA LYS A 89 24.55 -8.63 -15.66
C LYS A 89 25.76 -9.56 -15.62
N GLU A 90 26.05 -10.13 -14.45
CA GLU A 90 27.22 -11.00 -14.25
C GLU A 90 27.18 -12.23 -15.18
N GLN A 91 26.02 -12.89 -15.26
CA GLN A 91 25.83 -14.06 -16.12
C GLN A 91 25.99 -13.71 -17.59
N LYS A 92 25.37 -12.62 -18.05
CA LYS A 92 25.40 -12.20 -19.45
C LYS A 92 26.76 -11.71 -19.89
N LEU A 93 27.49 -10.97 -19.05
CA LEU A 93 28.86 -10.56 -19.34
C LEU A 93 29.82 -11.76 -19.43
N LYS A 94 29.63 -12.78 -18.58
CA LYS A 94 30.41 -14.01 -18.64
C LYS A 94 30.16 -14.77 -19.96
N LEU A 95 28.89 -14.98 -20.31
CA LEU A 95 28.51 -15.65 -21.56
C LEU A 95 29.03 -14.88 -22.79
N PHE A 96 28.85 -13.55 -22.79
CA PHE A 96 29.38 -12.68 -23.85
C PHE A 96 30.88 -12.85 -24.03
N LYS A 97 31.64 -12.87 -22.93
CA LYS A 97 33.11 -13.04 -22.97
C LYS A 97 33.48 -14.34 -23.67
N ASP A 98 32.88 -15.45 -23.26
CA ASP A 98 33.19 -16.78 -23.80
C ASP A 98 32.82 -16.86 -25.30
N GLU A 99 31.64 -16.37 -25.68
CA GLU A 99 31.19 -16.33 -27.08
C GLU A 99 32.04 -15.42 -27.96
N PHE A 100 32.42 -14.24 -27.46
CA PHE A 100 33.25 -13.29 -28.18
C PHE A 100 34.62 -13.89 -28.52
N PHE A 101 35.33 -14.46 -27.54
CA PHE A 101 36.65 -15.03 -27.78
C PHE A 101 36.59 -16.25 -28.71
N ASN A 102 35.56 -17.08 -28.60
CA ASN A 102 35.35 -18.22 -29.49
C ASN A 102 35.12 -17.74 -30.93
N LYS A 103 34.11 -16.89 -31.17
CA LYS A 103 33.79 -16.38 -32.52
C LYS A 103 34.95 -15.60 -33.14
N TRP A 104 35.67 -14.81 -32.34
CA TRP A 104 36.86 -14.10 -32.82
C TRP A 104 37.93 -15.07 -33.31
N THR A 105 38.23 -16.11 -32.53
CA THR A 105 39.26 -17.10 -32.86
C THR A 105 38.86 -17.89 -34.10
N LEU A 106 37.58 -18.24 -34.26
CA LEU A 106 37.07 -18.90 -35.45
C LEU A 106 37.22 -18.05 -36.72
N LYS A 107 37.01 -16.72 -36.63
CA LYS A 107 37.07 -15.81 -37.80
C LYS A 107 38.49 -15.36 -38.14
N TYR A 108 39.31 -15.06 -37.14
CA TYR A 108 40.62 -14.39 -37.30
C TYR A 108 41.83 -15.19 -36.81
N GLY A 109 41.62 -16.32 -36.13
CA GLY A 109 42.68 -17.08 -35.45
C GLY A 109 43.36 -16.26 -34.34
N GLU A 110 44.66 -16.47 -34.13
CA GLU A 110 45.45 -15.73 -33.14
C GLU A 110 45.99 -14.37 -33.64
N LYS A 111 45.66 -13.99 -34.89
CA LYS A 111 46.09 -12.71 -35.47
C LYS A 111 45.27 -11.55 -34.88
N ASN A 112 45.77 -10.32 -35.07
CA ASN A 112 45.07 -9.08 -34.72
C ASN A 112 44.69 -8.95 -33.22
N GLN A 113 45.58 -9.34 -32.30
CA GLN A 113 45.30 -9.28 -30.86
C GLN A 113 44.94 -7.88 -30.34
N ASN A 114 45.59 -6.83 -30.87
CA ASN A 114 45.26 -5.44 -30.55
C ASN A 114 43.82 -5.09 -30.93
N LEU A 115 43.40 -5.56 -32.11
CA LEU A 115 42.04 -5.35 -32.61
C LEU A 115 41.02 -6.12 -31.76
N ARG A 116 41.32 -7.37 -31.41
CA ARG A 116 40.50 -8.18 -30.49
C ARG A 116 40.27 -7.46 -29.16
N LYS A 117 41.35 -6.94 -28.57
CA LYS A 117 41.31 -6.22 -27.30
C LYS A 117 40.45 -4.96 -27.40
N SER A 118 40.63 -4.16 -28.44
CA SER A 118 39.88 -2.92 -28.65
C SER A 118 38.38 -3.16 -28.86
N ASN A 119 38.00 -4.16 -29.68
CA ASN A 119 36.60 -4.51 -29.90
C ASN A 119 35.95 -5.06 -28.62
N TYR A 120 36.65 -5.93 -27.88
CA TYR A 120 36.16 -6.44 -26.60
C TYR A 120 35.92 -5.31 -25.58
N GLN A 121 36.89 -4.40 -25.42
CA GLN A 121 36.75 -3.26 -24.50
C GLN A 121 35.58 -2.35 -24.88
N THR A 122 35.39 -2.14 -26.18
CA THR A 122 34.24 -1.38 -26.69
C THR A 122 32.91 -2.06 -26.33
N ALA A 123 32.84 -3.37 -26.53
CA ALA A 123 31.67 -4.18 -26.21
C ALA A 123 31.31 -4.12 -24.73
N ILE A 124 32.31 -4.34 -23.86
CA ILE A 124 32.13 -4.30 -22.41
C ILE A 124 31.68 -2.92 -21.96
N SER A 125 32.27 -1.84 -22.51
CA SER A 125 31.83 -0.47 -22.21
C SER A 125 30.35 -0.22 -22.58
N ILE A 126 29.89 -0.75 -23.73
CA ILE A 126 28.50 -0.64 -24.15
C ILE A 126 27.59 -1.41 -23.18
N LEU A 127 27.90 -2.68 -22.92
CA LEU A 127 27.11 -3.53 -22.01
C LEU A 127 27.09 -2.98 -20.59
N ASP A 128 28.21 -2.47 -20.08
CA ASP A 128 28.28 -1.86 -18.76
C ASP A 128 27.37 -0.63 -18.65
N THR A 129 27.29 0.20 -19.69
CA THR A 129 26.40 1.36 -19.72
C THR A 129 24.93 0.94 -19.76
N ILE A 130 24.61 -0.08 -20.56
CA ILE A 130 23.26 -0.64 -20.64
C ILE A 130 22.83 -1.17 -19.27
N TYR A 131 23.66 -1.99 -18.63
CA TYR A 131 23.33 -2.60 -17.34
C TYR A 131 23.45 -1.65 -16.15
N SER A 132 24.21 -0.55 -16.23
CA SER A 132 24.25 0.48 -15.17
C SER A 132 22.97 1.30 -15.13
N LYS A 133 22.40 1.61 -16.31
CA LYS A 133 21.06 2.22 -16.42
C LYS A 133 19.97 1.19 -16.12
N GLY A 134 20.21 -0.06 -16.54
CA GLY A 134 19.31 -1.19 -16.37
C GLY A 134 18.40 -1.38 -17.57
N VAL A 135 17.89 -2.60 -17.70
CA VAL A 135 17.01 -3.07 -18.77
C VAL A 135 15.70 -3.54 -18.16
N ILE A 136 14.63 -2.80 -18.40
CA ILE A 136 13.33 -3.04 -17.79
C ILE A 136 12.51 -4.10 -18.51
N GLN A 137 11.85 -4.96 -17.73
CA GLN A 137 10.73 -5.76 -18.21
C GLN A 137 9.45 -4.92 -18.20
N LEU A 138 8.95 -4.60 -19.39
CA LEU A 138 7.66 -3.91 -19.53
C LEU A 138 6.53 -4.81 -19.02
N ASN A 139 5.57 -4.20 -18.34
CA ASN A 139 4.36 -4.83 -17.83
C ASN A 139 3.17 -3.87 -17.97
N ASP A 140 1.96 -4.36 -17.67
CA ASP A 140 0.71 -3.60 -17.76
C ASP A 140 0.73 -2.31 -16.92
N ASN A 141 1.51 -2.27 -15.83
CA ASN A 141 1.64 -1.07 -15.00
C ASN A 141 2.35 0.09 -15.71
N LEU A 142 3.13 -0.20 -16.75
CA LEU A 142 3.85 0.77 -17.57
C LEU A 142 3.19 1.00 -18.92
N GLU A 143 2.09 0.30 -19.23
CA GLU A 143 1.38 0.47 -20.49
C GLU A 143 0.84 1.90 -20.59
N ASN A 144 1.07 2.56 -21.73
CA ASN A 144 0.67 3.94 -22.00
C ASN A 144 1.31 5.01 -21.09
N LYS A 145 2.34 4.67 -20.30
CA LYS A 145 3.12 5.66 -19.56
C LYS A 145 4.07 6.42 -20.48
N GLN A 146 4.21 7.72 -20.25
CA GLN A 146 5.14 8.57 -20.97
C GLN A 146 6.58 8.38 -20.47
N ASN A 147 7.56 8.87 -21.23
CA ASN A 147 8.98 8.65 -20.92
C ASN A 147 9.43 9.35 -19.63
N ASP A 148 8.76 10.43 -19.21
CA ASP A 148 8.99 11.16 -17.96
C ASP A 148 8.33 10.48 -16.74
N TYR A 149 7.64 9.35 -16.95
CA TYR A 149 7.02 8.62 -15.85
C TYR A 149 8.09 8.06 -14.90
N ILE A 150 7.91 8.31 -13.60
CA ILE A 150 8.88 7.92 -12.57
C ILE A 150 8.48 6.58 -11.95
N ILE A 151 9.45 5.69 -11.82
CA ILE A 151 9.34 4.41 -11.12
C ILE A 151 10.36 4.33 -9.98
N ASN A 152 10.11 3.47 -9.00
CA ASN A 152 11.09 3.14 -7.97
C ASN A 152 11.88 1.90 -8.39
N VAL A 153 13.21 1.99 -8.42
CA VAL A 153 14.12 0.86 -8.67
C VAL A 153 14.89 0.54 -7.40
N VAL A 154 14.68 -0.68 -6.89
CA VAL A 154 15.33 -1.21 -5.71
C VAL A 154 16.58 -1.98 -6.10
N ASN A 155 17.72 -1.58 -5.54
CA ASN A 155 18.99 -2.27 -5.68
C ASN A 155 19.54 -2.63 -4.29
N GLY A 156 19.40 -3.90 -3.91
CA GLY A 156 19.69 -4.34 -2.55
C GLY A 156 18.74 -3.69 -1.54
N ASN A 157 19.27 -2.83 -0.67
CA ASN A 157 18.50 -2.13 0.37
C ASN A 157 18.21 -0.66 0.04
N ILE A 158 18.56 -0.20 -1.17
CA ILE A 158 18.42 1.19 -1.59
C ILE A 158 17.32 1.24 -2.64
N SER A 159 16.39 2.19 -2.48
CA SER A 159 15.37 2.53 -3.48
C SER A 159 15.74 3.87 -4.11
N GLU A 160 15.74 3.92 -5.43
CA GLU A 160 16.03 5.12 -6.22
C GLU A 160 14.87 5.39 -7.17
N GLU A 161 14.46 6.66 -7.27
CA GLU A 161 13.49 7.09 -8.26
C GLU A 161 14.18 7.30 -9.62
N LYS A 162 13.61 6.72 -10.67
CA LYS A 162 14.13 6.85 -12.04
C LYS A 162 13.00 7.11 -13.03
N GLU A 163 13.23 7.99 -13.99
CA GLU A 163 12.35 8.14 -15.14
C GLU A 163 12.48 6.94 -16.07
N LEU A 164 11.41 6.62 -16.80
CA LEU A 164 11.47 5.61 -17.86
C LEU A 164 12.47 5.97 -18.96
N SER A 165 12.68 7.27 -19.21
CA SER A 165 13.67 7.82 -20.14
C SER A 165 15.12 7.43 -19.79
N ASP A 166 15.41 7.20 -18.50
CA ASP A 166 16.74 6.89 -18.00
C ASP A 166 17.05 5.39 -17.98
N ILE A 167 16.06 4.55 -18.28
CA ILE A 167 16.16 3.08 -18.24
C ILE A 167 15.99 2.53 -19.65
N PHE A 168 16.77 1.51 -20.00
CA PHE A 168 16.61 0.87 -21.30
C PHE A 168 15.45 -0.14 -21.30
N THR A 169 14.71 -0.18 -22.39
CA THR A 169 14.01 -1.40 -22.85
C THR A 169 14.95 -2.23 -23.72
N ILE A 170 14.58 -3.47 -24.04
CA ILE A 170 15.32 -4.30 -25.02
C ILE A 170 15.53 -3.54 -26.34
N GLN A 171 14.49 -2.88 -26.84
CA GLN A 171 14.55 -2.12 -28.08
C GLN A 171 15.53 -0.96 -28.00
N THR A 172 15.41 -0.10 -26.97
CA THR A 172 16.30 1.06 -26.84
C THR A 172 17.74 0.66 -26.51
N ALA A 173 17.96 -0.51 -25.88
CA ALA A 173 19.30 -1.05 -25.65
C ALA A 173 19.94 -1.51 -26.98
N ASP A 174 19.15 -2.12 -27.86
CA ASP A 174 19.57 -2.47 -29.22
C ASP A 174 19.91 -1.24 -30.05
N ASP A 175 19.02 -0.24 -30.06
CA ASP A 175 19.26 1.05 -30.74
C ASP A 175 20.57 1.71 -30.24
N TYR A 176 20.81 1.63 -28.92
CA TYR A 176 22.03 2.14 -28.30
C TYR A 176 23.29 1.36 -28.74
N ILE A 177 23.22 0.03 -28.90
CA ILE A 177 24.31 -0.76 -29.45
C ILE A 177 24.63 -0.29 -30.86
N VAL A 178 23.63 -0.24 -31.75
CA VAL A 178 23.80 0.12 -33.15
C VAL A 178 24.44 1.51 -33.28
N ALA A 179 23.94 2.50 -32.52
CA ALA A 179 24.50 3.84 -32.49
C ALA A 179 25.96 3.86 -32.04
N ASN A 180 26.30 3.15 -30.96
CA ASN A 180 27.67 3.15 -30.42
C ASN A 180 28.67 2.38 -31.29
N LEU A 181 28.26 1.29 -31.94
CA LEU A 181 29.09 0.57 -32.90
C LEU A 181 29.43 1.44 -34.12
N ASN A 182 28.50 2.31 -34.54
CA ASN A 182 28.72 3.27 -35.62
C ASN A 182 29.72 4.36 -35.24
N ILE A 183 29.59 4.94 -34.05
CA ILE A 183 30.43 6.05 -33.58
C ILE A 183 31.87 5.57 -33.30
N LYS A 184 32.03 4.43 -32.61
CA LYS A 184 33.34 3.95 -32.15
C LYS A 184 34.18 3.26 -33.24
N ARG A 185 33.72 3.27 -34.51
CA ARG A 185 34.39 2.65 -35.68
C ARG A 185 34.83 1.21 -35.41
N VAL A 186 33.96 0.42 -34.80
CA VAL A 186 34.15 -1.02 -34.60
C VAL A 186 34.44 -1.66 -35.94
N THR A 187 35.55 -2.41 -36.01
CA THR A 187 36.10 -2.91 -37.27
C THR A 187 35.32 -4.09 -37.84
N ASP A 188 34.61 -4.83 -36.98
CA ASP A 188 33.82 -5.99 -37.39
C ASP A 188 32.42 -5.95 -36.77
N LYS A 189 31.57 -5.06 -37.30
CA LYS A 189 30.20 -4.88 -36.82
C LYS A 189 29.37 -6.16 -36.98
N ASP A 190 29.58 -6.91 -38.06
CA ASP A 190 28.84 -8.14 -38.36
C ASP A 190 29.08 -9.24 -37.33
N LEU A 191 30.30 -9.30 -36.75
CA LEU A 191 30.59 -10.19 -35.62
C LEU A 191 30.04 -9.65 -34.30
N MET A 192 30.13 -8.33 -34.10
CA MET A 192 29.84 -7.68 -32.82
C MET A 192 28.36 -7.55 -32.51
N LEU A 193 27.56 -7.13 -33.48
CA LEU A 193 26.13 -6.86 -33.30
C LEU A 193 25.37 -8.07 -32.73
N PRO A 194 25.39 -9.27 -33.34
CA PRO A 194 24.64 -10.41 -32.82
C PRO A 194 25.16 -10.90 -31.46
N LEU A 195 26.44 -10.69 -31.15
CA LEU A 195 26.99 -11.02 -29.83
C LEU A 195 26.47 -10.07 -28.74
N LEU A 196 26.37 -8.78 -29.05
CA LEU A 196 25.85 -7.77 -28.13
C LEU A 196 24.34 -7.91 -27.92
N GLU A 197 23.58 -8.15 -28.99
CA GLU A 197 22.14 -8.44 -28.93
C GLU A 197 21.83 -9.63 -28.00
N ASN A 198 22.56 -10.75 -28.18
CA ASN A 198 22.41 -11.93 -27.32
C ASN A 198 22.79 -11.68 -25.84
N ALA A 199 23.69 -10.71 -25.62
CA ALA A 199 24.17 -10.33 -24.30
C ALA A 199 23.22 -9.38 -23.55
N ILE A 200 22.20 -8.81 -24.21
CA ILE A 200 21.16 -8.05 -23.53
C ILE A 200 20.14 -9.00 -22.90
N ALA A 201 19.75 -8.70 -21.66
CA ALA A 201 18.56 -9.24 -21.04
C ALA A 201 17.99 -8.25 -20.04
N GLN A 202 16.70 -8.40 -19.77
CA GLN A 202 16.01 -7.66 -18.71
C GLN A 202 16.64 -8.00 -17.36
N ASN A 203 16.89 -6.97 -16.56
CA ASN A 203 17.40 -7.09 -15.20
C ASN A 203 16.67 -6.21 -14.18
N ILE A 204 15.66 -5.46 -14.62
CA ILE A 204 14.75 -4.68 -13.75
C ILE A 204 13.35 -5.28 -13.89
N PHE A 205 12.80 -5.76 -12.78
CA PHE A 205 11.56 -6.54 -12.74
C PHE A 205 10.55 -5.95 -11.78
N TYR A 206 9.27 -5.91 -12.15
CA TYR A 206 8.22 -5.44 -11.25
C TYR A 206 8.11 -6.33 -10.01
N ASP A 207 8.05 -5.71 -8.82
CA ASP A 207 7.83 -6.41 -7.57
C ASP A 207 6.48 -5.99 -6.95
N ASP A 208 5.52 -6.88 -7.11
CA ASP A 208 4.16 -6.70 -6.61
C ASP A 208 4.09 -6.68 -5.09
N ASN A 209 4.94 -7.44 -4.41
CA ASN A 209 4.93 -7.53 -2.95
C ASN A 209 5.43 -6.23 -2.32
N ILE A 210 6.53 -5.67 -2.85
CA ILE A 210 7.06 -4.37 -2.41
C ILE A 210 6.04 -3.27 -2.72
N THR A 211 5.50 -3.24 -3.93
CA THR A 211 4.50 -2.24 -4.34
C THR A 211 3.26 -2.28 -3.42
N LYS A 212 2.73 -3.48 -3.12
CA LYS A 212 1.60 -3.66 -2.19
C LYS A 212 1.95 -3.25 -0.76
N LYS A 213 3.14 -3.60 -0.27
CA LYS A 213 3.59 -3.22 1.07
C LYS A 213 3.66 -1.70 1.22
N TYR A 214 4.23 -0.99 0.24
CA TYR A 214 4.28 0.47 0.25
C TYR A 214 2.89 1.09 0.13
N LYS A 215 2.01 0.52 -0.70
CA LYS A 215 0.61 0.95 -0.77
C LYS A 215 -0.08 0.85 0.60
N LEU A 216 0.13 -0.24 1.34
CA LEU A 216 -0.41 -0.39 2.69
C LEU A 216 0.19 0.61 3.68
N ASN A 217 1.49 0.89 3.59
CA ASN A 217 2.13 1.89 4.45
C ASN A 217 1.53 3.29 4.23
N ILE A 218 1.38 3.72 2.97
CA ILE A 218 0.74 5.00 2.62
C ILE A 218 -0.68 5.06 3.19
N LEU A 219 -1.44 3.96 3.08
CA LEU A 219 -2.79 3.89 3.65
C LEU A 219 -2.82 3.98 5.18
N ASN A 220 -1.81 3.43 5.86
CA ASN A 220 -1.70 3.48 7.31
C ASN A 220 -1.23 4.85 7.83
N GLU A 221 -0.55 5.64 6.99
CA GLU A 221 -0.15 7.01 7.31
C GLU A 221 -1.31 8.01 7.21
N ILE A 222 -2.40 7.66 6.51
CA ILE A 222 -3.60 8.49 6.44
C ILE A 222 -4.26 8.56 7.83
N SER A 223 -4.16 9.72 8.47
CA SER A 223 -4.83 9.98 9.74
C SER A 223 -6.34 9.82 9.61
N LEU A 224 -6.95 9.13 10.58
CA LEU A 224 -8.40 9.00 10.70
C LEU A 224 -9.08 10.27 11.20
N THR A 225 -8.31 11.23 11.73
CA THR A 225 -8.79 12.48 12.33
C THR A 225 -8.13 13.69 11.69
N TYR A 226 -8.78 14.85 11.77
CA TYR A 226 -8.24 16.12 11.25
C TYR A 226 -8.23 17.26 12.28
N GLY A 227 -8.67 17.01 13.51
CA GLY A 227 -8.69 17.99 14.58
C GLY A 227 -9.14 17.39 15.91
N MET A 228 -9.27 18.24 16.93
CA MET A 228 -9.71 17.87 18.27
C MET A 228 -10.59 18.98 18.85
N VAL A 229 -11.58 18.59 19.65
CA VAL A 229 -12.43 19.46 20.48
C VAL A 229 -12.12 19.13 21.93
N GLN A 230 -11.89 20.15 22.76
CA GLN A 230 -11.53 19.93 24.16
C GLN A 230 -12.76 19.72 25.05
N GLU A 231 -12.58 19.03 26.17
CA GLU A 231 -13.61 18.94 27.20
C GLU A 231 -14.09 20.35 27.64
N GLY A 232 -15.41 20.52 27.77
CA GLY A 232 -16.03 21.78 28.13
C GLY A 232 -16.18 22.77 26.97
N GLU A 233 -15.63 22.48 25.79
CA GLU A 233 -15.82 23.31 24.59
C GLU A 233 -17.25 23.18 24.07
N ARG A 234 -17.86 24.31 23.69
CA ARG A 234 -19.21 24.33 23.12
C ARG A 234 -19.15 23.97 21.62
N ILE A 235 -19.77 22.85 21.26
CA ILE A 235 -19.83 22.32 19.90
C ILE A 235 -20.86 23.09 19.04
N ILE A 236 -22.08 23.24 19.55
CA ILE A 236 -23.17 23.92 18.83
C ILE A 236 -24.21 24.48 19.80
N SER A 237 -24.77 25.65 19.50
CA SER A 237 -25.84 26.27 20.29
C SER A 237 -27.25 25.96 19.77
N LYS A 238 -28.25 26.07 20.64
CA LYS A 238 -29.67 25.96 20.28
C LYS A 238 -30.04 26.96 19.18
N GLY A 239 -30.68 26.47 18.13
CA GLY A 239 -31.08 27.24 16.95
C GLY A 239 -29.96 27.49 15.94
N GLU A 240 -28.72 27.11 16.23
CA GLU A 240 -27.60 27.31 15.32
C GLU A 240 -27.64 26.32 14.15
N LEU A 241 -27.16 26.75 12.97
CA LEU A 241 -27.11 25.90 11.78
C LEU A 241 -26.04 24.80 11.92
N VAL A 242 -26.43 23.55 11.68
CA VAL A 242 -25.49 22.41 11.62
C VAL A 242 -24.74 22.44 10.27
N THR A 243 -23.60 23.14 10.25
CA THR A 243 -22.68 23.18 9.08
C THR A 243 -22.00 21.83 8.85
N ALA A 244 -21.26 21.68 7.74
CA ALA A 244 -20.51 20.46 7.45
C ALA A 244 -19.52 20.08 8.56
N ASP A 245 -18.76 21.07 9.06
CA ASP A 245 -17.75 20.83 10.10
C ASP A 245 -18.41 20.47 11.44
N LYS A 246 -19.47 21.19 11.83
CA LYS A 246 -20.24 20.88 13.05
C LYS A 246 -20.89 19.51 12.99
N TYR A 247 -21.46 19.16 11.83
CA TYR A 247 -22.00 17.82 11.60
C TYR A 247 -20.92 16.75 11.86
N GLN A 248 -19.72 16.95 11.36
CA GLN A 248 -18.63 15.99 11.53
C GLN A 248 -18.15 15.88 12.99
N VAL A 249 -18.11 16.99 13.73
CA VAL A 249 -17.83 16.99 15.17
C VAL A 249 -18.89 16.22 15.94
N ILE A 250 -20.18 16.50 15.68
CA ILE A 250 -21.30 15.83 16.37
C ILE A 250 -21.34 14.33 16.03
N GLU A 251 -21.08 13.95 14.78
CA GLU A 251 -20.99 12.55 14.36
C GLU A 251 -19.81 11.83 15.03
N SER A 252 -18.66 12.51 15.16
CA SER A 252 -17.49 11.99 15.88
C SER A 252 -17.81 11.77 17.35
N LEU A 253 -18.48 12.75 17.99
CA LEU A 253 -18.92 12.66 19.38
C LEU A 253 -19.87 11.48 19.58
N LYS A 254 -20.86 11.34 18.70
CA LYS A 254 -21.82 10.24 18.72
C LYS A 254 -21.11 8.89 18.66
N LYS A 255 -20.18 8.72 17.73
CA LYS A 255 -19.45 7.45 17.55
C LYS A 255 -18.58 7.10 18.75
N GLU A 256 -17.88 8.09 19.30
CA GLU A 256 -17.05 7.90 20.50
C GLU A 256 -17.92 7.58 21.72
N TYR A 257 -19.02 8.30 21.91
CA TYR A 257 -19.98 8.09 22.99
C TYR A 257 -20.59 6.68 22.97
N GLU A 258 -21.05 6.23 21.80
CA GLU A 258 -21.61 4.88 21.60
C GLU A 258 -20.54 3.80 21.81
N THR A 259 -19.28 4.07 21.43
CA THR A 259 -18.15 3.15 21.63
C THR A 259 -17.79 2.99 23.11
N GLN A 260 -17.68 4.09 23.86
CA GLN A 260 -17.36 4.05 25.29
C GLN A 260 -18.44 3.32 26.09
N LEU A 261 -19.73 3.58 25.79
CA LEU A 261 -20.84 2.90 26.44
C LEU A 261 -20.92 1.41 26.08
N GLY A 262 -20.65 1.06 24.82
CA GLY A 262 -20.56 -0.33 24.39
C GLY A 262 -19.39 -1.09 25.03
N ALA A 263 -18.27 -0.42 25.28
CA ALA A 263 -17.12 -1.01 25.98
C ALA A 263 -17.43 -1.33 27.45
N SER A 264 -18.13 -0.44 28.17
CA SER A 264 -18.60 -0.72 29.53
C SER A 264 -19.52 -1.95 29.61
N SER A 265 -20.35 -2.18 28.59
CA SER A 265 -21.21 -3.37 28.48
C SER A 265 -20.42 -4.68 28.31
N LYS A 266 -19.22 -4.63 27.69
CA LYS A 266 -18.33 -5.79 27.54
C LYS A 266 -17.71 -6.28 28.86
N TYR A 267 -17.40 -5.37 29.80
CA TYR A 267 -16.80 -5.75 31.08
C TYR A 267 -17.73 -6.61 31.96
N TYR A 268 -19.04 -6.36 31.92
CA TYR A 268 -20.01 -7.18 32.66
C TYR A 268 -20.11 -8.64 32.17
N LYS A 269 -19.65 -8.94 30.94
CA LYS A 269 -19.60 -10.33 30.42
C LYS A 269 -18.38 -11.13 30.87
N ILE A 270 -17.37 -10.49 31.46
CA ILE A 270 -16.14 -11.18 31.95
C ILE A 270 -16.30 -11.58 33.42
N LEU A 271 -17.21 -10.94 34.15
CA LEU A 271 -17.44 -11.14 35.59
C LEU A 271 -18.64 -12.04 35.93
N ILE A 272 -19.35 -12.57 34.93
CA ILE A 272 -20.45 -13.54 35.06
C ILE A 272 -20.04 -14.82 34.34
#